data_AF-S5Y1P2-F1
#
_entry.id   AF-S5Y1P2-F1
#
_cell.length_a   1.000
_cell.length_b   1.000
_cell.length_c   1.000
_cell.angle_alpha   90.00
_cell.angle_beta   90.00
_cell.angle_gamma   90.00
#
_symmetry.space_group_name_H-M   'P 1'
#
loop_
_entity.id
_entity.type
_entity.pdbx_description
1 polymer ?
#
loop_
_entity_poly.entity_id
_entity_poly.type
_entity_poly.pdbx_seq_one_letter_code
_entity_poly.pdbx_strand_id
1 'polypeptide(L)'
;MRGVVKLLVVIVLIGLGFVYFSLGPSFLLGGPKNADIVAQARLALIVGAPTPAEADLARRADLSPQGLCNRSGDGSFACLVDVSVEGTLARTFVAVLRKDANGNWTATP
;
A
#
# COMPACT_ATOMS: atom_id res chain seq x y z
N MET A 1 -6.42 27.28 -31.08
CA MET A 1 -7.17 26.07 -30.70
C MET A 1 -6.30 24.81 -30.57
N ARG A 2 -5.47 24.42 -31.56
CA ARG A 2 -4.60 23.22 -31.46
C ARG A 2 -3.63 23.19 -30.27
N GLY A 3 -3.09 24.33 -29.85
CA GLY A 3 -2.16 24.41 -28.70
C GLY A 3 -2.83 24.18 -27.35
N VAL A 4 -4.04 24.73 -27.14
CA VAL A 4 -4.82 24.56 -25.90
C VAL A 4 -5.28 23.11 -25.74
N VAL A 5 -5.66 22.46 -26.84
CA VAL A 5 -6.02 21.03 -26.83
C VAL A 5 -4.82 20.16 -26.47
N LYS A 6 -3.62 20.44 -27.00
CA LYS A 6 -2.40 19.72 -26.61
C LYS A 6 -2.06 19.92 -25.13
N LEU A 7 -2.19 21.14 -24.62
CA LEU A 7 -1.94 21.44 -23.20
C LEU A 7 -2.93 20.69 -22.28
N LEU A 8 -4.21 20.68 -22.63
CA LEU A 8 -5.24 19.92 -21.91
C LEU A 8 -4.95 18.42 -21.89
N VAL A 9 -4.53 17.85 -23.03
CA VAL A 9 -4.15 16.43 -23.10
C VAL A 9 -2.96 16.14 -22.19
N VAL A 10 -1.93 17.00 -22.17
CA VAL A 10 -0.77 16.83 -21.28
C VAL A 10 -1.19 16.91 -19.80
N ILE A 11 -2.03 17.88 -19.43
CA ILE A 11 -2.52 18.00 -18.04
C ILE A 11 -3.33 16.76 -17.63
N VAL A 12 -4.19 16.25 -18.51
CA VAL A 12 -4.97 15.03 -18.26
C VAL A 12 -4.05 13.81 -18.09
N LEU A 13 -3.02 13.66 -18.93
CA LEU A 13 -2.04 12.57 -18.81
C LEU A 13 -1.22 12.66 -17.52
N ILE A 14 -0.80 13.85 -17.12
CA ILE A 14 -0.09 14.06 -15.84
C ILE A 14 -1.02 13.74 -14.67
N GLY A 15 -2.28 14.19 -14.72
CA GLY A 15 -3.28 13.89 -13.70
C GLY A 15 -3.54 12.38 -13.56
N LEU A 16 -3.71 11.68 -14.69
CA LEU A 16 -3.85 10.23 -14.71
C LEU A 16 -2.61 9.52 -14.16
N GLY A 17 -1.41 9.97 -14.53
CA GLY A 17 -0.15 9.45 -13.98
C GLY A 17 -0.05 9.64 -12.47
N PHE A 18 -0.45 10.81 -11.96
CA PHE A 18 -0.45 11.10 -10.52
C PHE A 18 -1.45 10.20 -9.77
N VAL A 19 -2.66 10.01 -10.30
CA VAL A 19 -3.67 9.12 -9.73
C VAL A 19 -3.19 7.67 -9.72
N TYR A 20 -2.60 7.20 -10.83
CA TYR A 20 -2.04 5.86 -10.94
C TYR A 20 -0.92 5.62 -9.93
N PHE A 21 -0.02 6.58 -9.76
CA PHE A 21 1.10 6.48 -8.83
C PHE A 21 0.67 6.56 -7.36
N SER A 22 -0.27 7.46 -7.04
CA SER A 22 -0.72 7.67 -5.66
C SER A 22 -1.64 6.56 -5.14
N LEU A 23 -2.57 6.07 -5.95
CA LEU A 23 -3.50 5.01 -5.55
C LEU A 23 -2.93 3.60 -5.76
N GLY A 24 -1.95 3.47 -6.67
CA GLY A 24 -1.35 2.20 -7.04
C GLY A 24 -2.20 1.42 -8.05
N PRO A 25 -1.57 0.54 -8.86
CA PRO A 25 -2.26 -0.27 -9.87
C PRO A 25 -3.31 -1.21 -9.24
N SER A 26 -3.07 -1.66 -8.02
CA SER A 26 -3.97 -2.55 -7.27
C SER A 26 -5.34 -1.91 -7.00
N PHE A 27 -5.40 -0.61 -6.73
CA PHE A 27 -6.66 0.09 -6.50
C PHE A 27 -7.55 0.14 -7.77
N LEU A 28 -6.93 0.30 -8.94
CA LEU A 28 -7.65 0.30 -10.22
C LEU A 28 -8.24 -1.08 -10.58
N LEU A 29 -7.72 -2.14 -9.98
CA LEU A 29 -8.23 -3.51 -10.10
C LEU A 29 -9.13 -3.92 -8.92
N GLY A 30 -9.59 -2.95 -8.11
CA GLY A 30 -10.50 -3.16 -6.98
C GLY A 30 -9.83 -3.59 -5.67
N GLY A 31 -8.50 -3.53 -5.60
CA GLY A 31 -7.68 -3.84 -4.42
C GLY A 31 -7.50 -2.66 -3.44
N PRO A 32 -6.68 -2.86 -2.39
CA PRO A 32 -6.41 -1.84 -1.37
C PRO A 32 -5.57 -0.69 -1.90
N LYS A 33 -5.76 0.51 -1.33
CA LYS A 33 -4.90 1.67 -1.62
C LYS A 33 -3.57 1.50 -0.91
N ASN A 34 -2.53 2.15 -1.43
CA ASN A 34 -1.20 2.19 -0.78
C ASN A 34 -1.27 2.60 0.71
N ALA A 35 -2.13 3.55 1.06
CA ALA A 35 -2.32 3.98 2.46
C ALA A 35 -2.90 2.85 3.34
N ASP A 36 -3.85 2.07 2.83
CA ASP A 36 -4.45 0.95 3.56
C ASP A 36 -3.42 -0.17 3.75
N ILE A 37 -2.62 -0.45 2.71
CA ILE A 37 -1.53 -1.42 2.76
C ILE A 37 -0.53 -1.04 3.86
N VAL A 38 -0.09 0.23 3.90
CA VAL A 38 0.85 0.72 4.91
C VAL A 38 0.25 0.66 6.32
N ALA A 39 -1.01 1.09 6.48
CA ALA A 39 -1.67 1.09 7.78
C ALA A 39 -1.80 -0.34 8.33
N GLN A 40 -2.26 -1.28 7.51
CA GLN A 40 -2.44 -2.68 7.92
C GLN A 40 -1.10 -3.41 8.08
N ALA A 41 -0.10 -3.14 7.24
CA ALA A 41 1.24 -3.69 7.40
C ALA A 41 1.86 -3.23 8.73
N ARG A 42 1.73 -1.93 9.07
CA ARG A 42 2.20 -1.41 10.35
C ARG A 42 1.50 -2.07 11.53
N LEU A 43 0.18 -2.22 11.45
CA LEU A 43 -0.60 -2.86 12.50
C LEU A 43 -0.17 -4.32 12.69
N ALA A 44 0.00 -5.07 11.60
CA ALA A 44 0.46 -6.46 11.63
C ALA A 44 1.87 -6.58 12.24
N LEU A 45 2.79 -5.68 11.89
CA LEU A 45 4.13 -5.64 12.48
C LEU A 45 4.11 -5.32 13.98
N ILE A 46 3.26 -4.38 14.42
CA ILE A 46 3.11 -4.02 15.83
C ILE A 46 2.51 -5.17 16.64
N VAL A 47 1.45 -5.81 16.12
CA VAL A 47 0.75 -6.90 16.80
C VAL A 47 1.59 -8.18 16.82
N GLY A 48 2.34 -8.44 15.75
CA GLY A 48 3.25 -9.58 15.64
C GLY A 48 4.60 -9.39 16.34
N ALA A 49 4.88 -8.21 16.89
CA ALA A 49 6.15 -7.93 17.54
C ALA A 49 6.29 -8.77 18.84
N PRO A 50 7.37 -9.56 18.98
CA PRO A 50 7.60 -10.39 20.16
C PRO A 50 7.96 -9.57 21.40
N THR A 51 8.45 -8.33 21.22
CA THR A 51 8.83 -7.44 22.31
C THR A 51 8.26 -6.03 22.13
N PRO A 52 8.04 -5.28 23.23
CA PRO A 52 7.62 -3.88 23.15
C PRO A 52 8.61 -2.98 22.38
N ALA A 53 9.91 -3.28 22.49
CA ALA A 53 10.94 -2.56 21.75
C ALA A 53 10.81 -2.76 20.23
N GLU A 54 10.52 -3.97 19.78
CA GLU A 54 10.25 -4.26 18.37
C GLU A 54 8.93 -3.64 17.88
N ALA A 55 7.91 -3.59 18.74
CA ALA A 55 6.67 -2.88 18.42
C ALA A 55 6.91 -1.37 18.20
N ASP A 56 7.79 -0.76 19.00
CA ASP A 56 8.16 0.64 18.85
C ASP A 56 9.02 0.90 17.60
N LEU A 57 9.88 -0.06 17.22
CA LEU A 57 10.58 -0.02 15.94
C LEU A 57 9.58 -0.12 14.78
N ALA A 58 8.58 -1.01 14.86
CA ALA A 58 7.52 -1.12 13.86
C ALA A 58 6.67 0.17 13.76
N ARG A 59 6.48 0.93 14.85
CA ARG A 59 5.83 2.26 14.82
C ARG A 59 6.65 3.32 14.11
N ARG A 60 7.98 3.23 14.16
CA ARG A 60 8.91 4.20 13.54
C ARG A 60 9.45 3.77 12.18
N ALA A 61 9.20 2.51 11.78
CA ALA A 61 9.62 1.98 10.50
C ALA A 61 9.03 2.79 9.33
N ASP A 62 9.83 3.02 8.31
CA ASP A 62 9.37 3.45 7.00
C ASP A 62 8.78 2.23 6.27
N LEU A 63 7.62 2.41 5.64
CA LEU A 63 6.85 1.37 5.00
C LEU A 63 6.56 1.80 3.57
N SER A 64 7.18 1.10 2.62
CA SER A 64 7.03 1.38 1.19
C SER A 64 6.24 0.25 0.52
N PRO A 65 4.98 0.48 0.11
CA PRO A 65 4.22 -0.50 -0.64
C PRO A 65 4.80 -0.60 -2.06
N GLN A 66 5.17 -1.81 -2.47
CA GLN A 66 5.78 -2.06 -3.78
C GLN A 66 4.76 -2.05 -4.94
N GLY A 67 3.46 -1.83 -4.64
CA GLY A 67 2.38 -1.88 -5.62
C GLY A 67 2.07 -3.28 -6.17
N LEU A 68 2.83 -4.30 -5.75
CA LEU A 68 2.60 -5.70 -6.08
C LEU A 68 1.67 -6.32 -5.03
N CYS A 69 0.39 -6.44 -5.37
CA CYS A 69 -0.60 -7.16 -4.59
C CYS A 69 -1.15 -8.33 -5.40
N ASN A 70 -1.06 -9.53 -4.85
CA ASN A 70 -1.71 -10.69 -5.42
C ASN A 70 -3.10 -10.89 -4.79
N ARG A 71 -4.12 -11.07 -5.63
CA ARG A 71 -5.47 -11.39 -5.15
C ARG A 71 -5.59 -12.89 -4.95
N SER A 72 -5.96 -13.30 -3.76
CA SER A 72 -6.28 -14.68 -3.42
C SER A 72 -7.75 -15.00 -3.76
N GLY A 73 -8.05 -16.29 -3.97
CA GLY A 73 -9.38 -16.77 -4.38
C GLY A 73 -10.49 -16.53 -3.34
N ASP A 74 -10.11 -16.28 -2.09
CA ASP A 74 -11.00 -15.90 -0.99
C ASP A 74 -11.31 -14.38 -0.94
N GLY A 75 -10.78 -13.61 -1.90
CA GLY A 75 -10.96 -12.17 -1.98
C GLY A 75 -9.99 -11.35 -1.10
N SER A 76 -9.03 -11.99 -0.45
CA SER A 76 -7.92 -11.30 0.21
C SER A 76 -6.85 -10.85 -0.80
N PHE A 77 -6.05 -9.87 -0.41
CA PHE A 77 -4.94 -9.34 -1.19
C PHE A 77 -3.66 -9.44 -0.36
N ALA A 78 -2.68 -10.19 -0.88
CA ALA A 78 -1.34 -10.26 -0.32
C ALA A 78 -0.46 -9.20 -0.99
N CYS A 79 -0.12 -8.15 -0.27
CA CYS A 79 0.64 -6.99 -0.76
C CYS A 79 2.06 -6.98 -0.20
N LEU A 80 3.04 -6.77 -1.08
CA LEU A 80 4.44 -6.61 -0.70
C LEU A 80 4.69 -5.19 -0.18
N VAL A 81 5.30 -5.12 1.00
CA VAL A 81 5.66 -3.87 1.68
C VAL A 81 7.09 -3.99 2.17
N ASP A 82 7.94 -3.07 1.75
CA ASP A 82 9.29 -2.99 2.28
C ASP A 82 9.30 -2.17 3.56
N VAL A 83 9.90 -2.74 4.59
CA VAL A 83 10.01 -2.18 5.94
C VAL A 83 11.46 -1.79 6.17
N SER A 84 11.72 -0.50 6.38
CA SER A 84 13.05 0.02 6.71
C SER A 84 13.02 0.70 8.07
N VAL A 85 14.04 0.47 8.90
CA VAL A 85 14.18 1.13 10.20
C VAL A 85 15.53 1.83 10.24
N GLU A 86 15.51 3.15 10.36
CA GLU A 86 16.72 3.98 10.58
C GLU A 86 17.88 3.69 9.59
N GLY A 87 17.57 3.47 8.30
CA GLY A 87 18.57 3.26 7.25
C GLY A 87 19.17 1.85 7.21
N THR A 88 18.60 0.90 7.96
CA THR A 88 18.93 -0.52 7.82
C THR A 88 18.31 -1.12 6.55
N LEU A 89 18.87 -2.26 6.11
CA LEU A 89 18.41 -2.99 4.92
C LEU A 89 16.91 -3.29 5.03
N ALA A 90 16.15 -2.83 4.04
CA ALA A 90 14.71 -3.00 4.01
C ALA A 90 14.37 -4.49 4.01
N ARG A 91 13.50 -4.90 4.94
CA ARG A 91 12.94 -6.26 4.97
C ARG A 91 11.61 -6.26 4.26
N THR A 92 11.44 -7.17 3.31
CA THR A 92 10.17 -7.33 2.62
C THR A 92 9.20 -8.08 3.54
N PHE A 93 8.06 -7.44 3.80
CA PHE A 93 6.94 -7.95 4.57
C PHE A 93 5.73 -8.14 3.64
N VAL A 94 4.99 -9.22 3.83
CA VAL A 94 3.75 -9.47 3.07
C VAL A 94 2.57 -9.14 3.98
N ALA A 95 1.88 -8.05 3.67
CA ALA A 95 0.64 -7.69 4.35
C ALA A 95 -0.54 -8.36 3.63
N VAL A 96 -1.31 -9.18 4.35
CA VAL A 96 -2.54 -9.78 3.83
C VAL A 96 -3.74 -8.94 4.29
N LEU A 97 -4.46 -8.37 3.33
CA LEU A 97 -5.62 -7.52 3.57
C LEU A 97 -6.89 -8.18 3.05
N ARG A 98 -7.98 -8.09 3.81
CA ARG A 98 -9.32 -8.50 3.37
C ARG A 98 -10.32 -7.40 3.67
N LYS A 99 -11.41 -7.31 2.90
CA LYS A 99 -12.52 -6.43 3.24
C LYS A 99 -13.31 -7.00 4.41
N ASP A 100 -13.61 -6.17 5.40
CA ASP A 100 -14.57 -6.49 6.45
C ASP A 100 -16.02 -6.33 5.96
N ALA A 101 -16.98 -6.58 6.86
CA ALA A 101 -18.41 -6.43 6.57
C ALA A 101 -18.83 -5.00 6.17
N ASN A 102 -18.01 -4.00 6.51
CA ASN A 102 -18.23 -2.59 6.17
C ASN A 102 -17.52 -2.17 4.87
N GLY A 103 -16.80 -3.09 4.22
CA GLY A 103 -16.03 -2.84 3.00
C GLY A 103 -14.66 -2.19 3.25
N ASN A 104 -14.22 -2.07 4.50
CA ASN A 104 -12.91 -1.53 4.85
C ASN A 104 -11.83 -2.63 4.78
N TRP A 105 -10.64 -2.24 4.36
CA TRP A 105 -9.49 -3.15 4.32
C TRP A 105 -8.91 -3.36 5.71
N THR A 106 -8.90 -4.60 6.18
CA THR A 106 -8.37 -5.00 7.48
C THR A 106 -7.28 -6.06 7.30
N ALA A 107 -6.25 -6.01 8.16
CA ALA A 107 -5.25 -7.05 8.23
C ALA A 107 -5.93 -8.37 8.63
N THR A 108 -5.68 -9.42 7.85
CA THR A 108 -6.03 -10.79 8.23
C THR A 108 -4.78 -11.46 8.82
N PRO A 109 -4.88 -12.11 10.00
CA PRO A 109 -3.78 -12.86 10.59
C PRO A 109 -3.41 -14.10 9.78
#